data_AF-A0A3B8ZHL4-F1
#
_entry.id   AF-A0A3B8ZHL4-F1
#
_cell.length_a   1.000
_cell.length_b   1.000
_cell.length_c   1.000
_cell.angle_alpha   90.00
_cell.angle_beta   90.00
_cell.angle_gamma   90.00
#
_symmetry.space_group_name_H-M   'P 1'
#
loop_
_entity.id
_entity.type
_entity.pdbx_description
1 polymer ?
#
loop_
_entity_poly.entity_id
_entity_poly.type
_entity_poly.pdbx_seq_one_letter_code
_entity_poly.pdbx_strand_id
1 'polypeptide(L)'
;CYSLQSRDLIADSIETIMGAQWYDGLITLPGCDKNMPGCLIAMGRLNRPALMVYGGTIRPGSWNGHSLDIVSAFQCYGQFLTGQISDEEREQIVRHSCPGAGACGGMYTANTMASAIEALGMSLPYSASIPAEDPAKIDECHRAGRAILHLLEKDIKPRDIMTRQAFENAMVVVIALGGSTNAVLHLIAMARSVDIHLTLDDFQAVSNRVPYIADLKPSGKFVQEDLHSIGGTPGVMKYLIE
;
A
#
# COMPACT_ATOMS: atom_id res chain seq x y z
N CYS A 1 5.02 7.55 -18.87
CA CYS A 1 6.33 6.90 -19.07
C CYS A 1 7.18 6.83 -17.79
N TYR A 2 7.28 7.88 -16.98
CA TYR A 2 8.23 7.94 -15.84
C TYR A 2 7.70 7.42 -14.48
N SER A 3 6.47 6.88 -14.42
CA SER A 3 5.92 6.38 -13.15
C SER A 3 6.56 5.06 -12.72
N LEU A 4 6.41 3.97 -13.48
CA LEU A 4 6.84 2.64 -13.02
C LEU A 4 8.34 2.56 -12.69
N GLN A 5 9.18 3.14 -13.54
CA GLN A 5 10.64 3.15 -13.35
C GLN A 5 11.10 3.89 -12.07
N SER A 6 10.25 4.77 -11.50
CA SER A 6 10.60 5.43 -10.24
C SER A 6 10.69 4.44 -9.08
N ARG A 7 10.02 3.29 -9.17
CA ARG A 7 10.17 2.17 -8.22
C ARG A 7 11.64 1.75 -8.12
N ASP A 8 12.27 1.49 -9.25
CA ASP A 8 13.64 0.97 -9.31
C ASP A 8 14.63 2.06 -8.92
N LEU A 9 14.38 3.31 -9.34
CA LEU A 9 15.18 4.46 -8.90
C LEU A 9 15.15 4.66 -7.38
N ILE A 10 13.99 4.49 -6.74
CA ILE A 10 13.86 4.55 -5.28
C ILE A 10 14.65 3.42 -4.63
N ALA A 11 14.56 2.20 -5.19
CA ALA A 11 15.29 1.07 -4.67
C ALA A 11 16.80 1.32 -4.70
N ASP A 12 17.33 1.75 -5.85
CA ASP A 12 18.74 2.06 -6.05
C ASP A 12 19.20 3.24 -5.16
N SER A 13 18.34 4.23 -4.93
CA SER A 13 18.64 5.37 -4.06
C SER A 13 18.83 4.95 -2.60
N ILE A 14 17.92 4.12 -2.09
CA ILE A 14 17.98 3.62 -0.71
C ILE A 14 19.20 2.70 -0.54
N GLU A 15 19.41 1.78 -1.49
CA GLU A 15 20.55 0.86 -1.50
C GLU A 15 21.89 1.62 -1.50
N THR A 16 22.01 2.67 -2.32
CA THR A 16 23.21 3.51 -2.39
C THR A 16 23.53 4.16 -1.06
N ILE A 17 22.56 4.80 -0.41
CA ILE A 17 22.78 5.51 0.85
C ILE A 17 23.09 4.52 1.98
N MET A 18 22.31 3.45 2.12
CA MET A 18 22.55 2.43 3.15
C MET A 18 23.91 1.76 2.97
N GLY A 19 24.31 1.45 1.73
CA GLY A 19 25.60 0.87 1.40
C GLY A 19 26.76 1.82 1.72
N ALA A 20 26.66 3.09 1.33
CA ALA A 20 27.73 4.07 1.53
C ALA A 20 27.90 4.48 3.00
N GLN A 21 26.80 4.64 3.74
CA GLN A 21 26.81 5.19 5.09
C GLN A 21 26.87 4.14 6.19
N TRP A 22 26.86 2.84 5.84
CA TRP A 22 26.97 1.73 6.79
C TRP A 22 25.89 1.73 7.89
N TYR A 23 24.69 2.24 7.61
CA TYR A 23 23.59 2.23 8.58
C TYR A 23 23.16 0.79 8.93
N ASP A 24 23.01 0.50 10.21
CA ASP A 24 22.72 -0.85 10.72
C ASP A 24 21.27 -1.31 10.47
N GLY A 25 20.32 -0.37 10.41
CA GLY A 25 18.91 -0.65 10.21
C GLY A 25 18.19 0.43 9.41
N LEU A 26 17.00 0.10 8.88
CA LEU A 26 16.26 0.96 7.96
C LEU A 26 14.77 1.03 8.30
N ILE A 27 14.26 2.25 8.50
CA ILE A 27 12.82 2.54 8.46
C ILE A 27 12.54 3.39 7.24
N THR A 28 11.66 2.94 6.34
CA THR A 28 11.22 3.75 5.19
C THR A 28 9.82 4.29 5.39
N LEU A 29 9.56 5.50 4.89
CA LEU A 29 8.28 6.21 5.00
C LEU A 29 7.62 6.48 3.61
N PRO A 30 7.29 5.44 2.82
CA PRO A 30 6.66 5.62 1.51
C PRO A 30 5.17 6.01 1.62
N GLY A 31 4.68 6.84 0.70
CA GLY A 31 3.30 7.36 0.73
C GLY A 31 2.53 7.27 -0.58
N CYS A 32 3.14 6.83 -1.69
CA CYS A 32 2.48 6.78 -2.99
C CYS A 32 2.88 5.54 -3.79
N ASP A 33 1.88 4.93 -4.44
CA ASP A 33 1.94 3.83 -5.42
C ASP A 33 3.30 3.09 -5.55
N LYS A 34 4.27 3.67 -6.26
CA LYS A 34 5.55 3.03 -6.60
C LYS A 34 6.60 3.06 -5.48
N ASN A 35 6.43 3.93 -4.49
CA ASN A 35 7.37 4.11 -3.39
C ASN A 35 7.48 2.84 -2.55
N MET A 36 6.35 2.26 -2.16
CA MET A 36 6.28 1.08 -1.29
C MET A 36 7.11 -0.09 -1.85
N PRO A 37 6.84 -0.60 -3.08
CA PRO A 37 7.66 -1.68 -3.62
C PRO A 37 9.13 -1.29 -3.83
N GLY A 38 9.44 -0.02 -4.14
CA GLY A 38 10.83 0.44 -4.24
C GLY A 38 11.59 0.30 -2.91
N CYS A 39 10.97 0.68 -1.80
CA CYS A 39 11.52 0.50 -0.45
C CYS A 39 11.77 -0.97 -0.14
N LEU A 40 10.81 -1.85 -0.42
CA LEU A 40 10.93 -3.28 -0.12
C LEU A 40 11.99 -3.99 -0.98
N ILE A 41 12.13 -3.58 -2.25
CA ILE A 41 13.22 -4.09 -3.10
C ILE A 41 14.58 -3.75 -2.49
N ALA A 42 14.78 -2.50 -2.05
CA ALA A 42 16.03 -2.09 -1.40
C ALA A 42 16.29 -2.87 -0.10
N MET A 43 15.28 -3.03 0.75
CA MET A 43 15.36 -3.82 1.98
C MET A 43 15.81 -5.26 1.70
N GLY A 44 15.21 -5.91 0.69
CA GLY A 44 15.57 -7.28 0.31
C GLY A 44 17.00 -7.43 -0.20
N ARG A 45 17.48 -6.46 -0.99
CA ARG A 45 18.86 -6.42 -1.52
C ARG A 45 19.89 -6.22 -0.40
N LEU A 46 19.65 -5.25 0.48
CA LEU A 46 20.53 -4.91 1.60
C LEU A 46 20.54 -6.01 2.68
N ASN A 47 19.39 -6.65 2.88
CA ASN A 47 19.13 -7.63 3.93
C ASN A 47 19.66 -7.19 5.31
N ARG A 48 19.41 -5.93 5.68
CA ARG A 48 19.63 -5.40 7.04
C ARG A 48 18.28 -5.27 7.75
N PRO A 49 18.21 -5.36 9.10
CA PRO A 49 16.96 -5.18 9.83
C PRO A 49 16.20 -3.95 9.35
N ALA A 50 14.96 -4.15 8.90
CA ALA A 50 14.20 -3.09 8.25
C ALA A 50 12.69 -3.28 8.38
N LEU A 51 11.96 -2.17 8.35
CA LEU A 51 10.51 -2.15 8.27
C LEU A 51 10.00 -0.92 7.50
N MET A 52 8.80 -1.04 6.95
CA MET A 52 8.10 0.05 6.25
C MET A 52 6.99 0.63 7.13
N VAL A 53 6.90 1.96 7.20
CA VAL A 53 5.73 2.67 7.74
C VAL A 53 5.02 3.33 6.56
N TYR A 54 3.80 2.90 6.25
CA TYR A 54 3.01 3.51 5.19
C TYR A 54 2.53 4.90 5.61
N GLY A 55 2.66 5.89 4.73
CA GLY A 55 2.24 7.27 4.96
C GLY A 55 0.74 7.45 5.22
N GLY A 56 -0.10 6.48 4.83
CA GLY A 56 -1.53 6.48 5.08
C GLY A 56 -2.37 6.92 3.89
N THR A 57 -3.64 6.52 3.91
CA THR A 57 -4.63 6.89 2.90
C THR A 57 -5.13 8.33 3.11
N ILE A 58 -5.47 9.02 2.02
CA ILE A 58 -6.23 10.27 2.07
C ILE A 58 -7.66 9.97 2.54
N ARG A 59 -8.26 10.91 3.25
CA ARG A 59 -9.71 10.91 3.55
C ARG A 59 -10.49 11.29 2.29
N PRO A 60 -11.72 10.78 2.10
CA PRO A 60 -12.55 11.14 0.96
C PRO A 60 -12.93 12.63 1.05
N GLY A 61 -12.97 13.27 -0.11
CA GLY A 61 -13.55 14.59 -0.27
C GLY A 61 -15.07 14.57 -0.11
N SER A 62 -15.66 15.76 0.02
CA SER A 62 -17.12 15.90 0.08
C SER A 62 -17.58 17.19 -0.60
N TRP A 63 -18.59 17.09 -1.44
CA TRP A 63 -19.26 18.24 -2.04
C TRP A 63 -20.73 17.92 -2.33
N ASN A 64 -21.64 18.82 -1.98
CA ASN A 64 -23.09 18.65 -2.13
C ASN A 64 -23.63 17.30 -1.58
N GLY A 65 -23.09 16.85 -0.44
CA GLY A 65 -23.50 15.58 0.19
C GLY A 65 -22.98 14.31 -0.51
N HIS A 66 -22.17 14.46 -1.56
CA HIS A 66 -21.54 13.34 -2.26
C HIS A 66 -20.09 13.20 -1.83
N SER A 67 -19.67 11.96 -1.54
CA SER A 67 -18.27 11.64 -1.31
C SER A 67 -17.50 11.66 -2.63
N LEU A 68 -16.37 12.36 -2.64
CA LEU A 68 -15.50 12.53 -3.80
C LEU A 68 -14.12 11.91 -3.54
N ASP A 69 -13.45 11.52 -4.62
CA ASP A 69 -12.06 11.09 -4.60
C ASP A 69 -11.36 11.47 -5.92
N ILE A 70 -10.10 11.05 -6.08
CA ILE A 70 -9.34 11.32 -7.30
C ILE A 70 -10.01 10.75 -8.57
N VAL A 71 -10.80 9.67 -8.47
CA VAL A 71 -11.55 9.12 -9.60
C VAL A 71 -12.73 10.00 -9.94
N SER A 72 -13.37 10.66 -8.96
CA SER A 72 -14.36 11.70 -9.23
C SER A 72 -13.77 12.83 -10.09
N ALA A 73 -12.56 13.30 -9.77
CA ALA A 73 -11.86 14.31 -10.56
C ALA A 73 -11.46 13.83 -11.97
N PHE A 74 -11.19 12.54 -12.17
CA PHE A 74 -10.96 11.98 -13.51
C PHE A 74 -12.25 11.87 -14.32
N GLN A 75 -13.34 11.40 -13.69
CA GLN A 75 -14.62 11.15 -14.35
C GLN A 75 -15.36 12.44 -14.73
N CYS A 76 -15.21 13.50 -13.94
CA CYS A 76 -15.96 14.74 -14.14
C CYS A 76 -15.72 15.38 -15.51
N TYR A 77 -14.53 15.21 -16.11
CA TYR A 77 -14.27 15.70 -17.46
C TYR A 77 -15.12 14.97 -18.52
N GLY A 78 -15.26 13.64 -18.39
CA GLY A 78 -16.14 12.87 -19.26
C GLY A 78 -17.61 13.26 -19.08
N GLN A 79 -18.05 13.43 -17.83
CA GLN A 79 -19.41 13.89 -17.51
C GLN A 79 -19.71 15.26 -18.13
N PHE A 80 -18.77 16.21 -18.01
CA PHE A 80 -18.85 17.53 -18.62
C PHE A 80 -18.98 17.45 -20.15
N LEU A 81 -18.13 16.67 -20.82
CA LEU A 81 -18.20 16.51 -22.29
C LEU A 81 -19.54 15.92 -22.77
N THR A 82 -20.17 15.09 -21.95
CA THR A 82 -21.50 14.50 -22.24
C THR A 82 -22.67 15.39 -21.82
N GLY A 83 -22.42 16.57 -21.24
CA GLY A 83 -23.45 17.49 -20.76
C GLY A 83 -24.19 17.02 -19.49
N GLN A 84 -23.64 16.06 -18.75
CA GLN A 84 -24.23 15.57 -17.48
C GLN A 84 -24.00 16.54 -16.31
N ILE A 85 -22.93 17.33 -16.37
CA ILE A 85 -22.59 18.34 -15.37
C ILE A 85 -22.15 19.65 -16.06
N SER A 86 -22.29 20.78 -15.38
CA SER A 86 -21.78 22.08 -15.83
C SER A 86 -20.27 22.22 -15.64
N ASP A 87 -19.66 23.24 -16.24
CA ASP A 87 -18.23 23.53 -16.02
C ASP A 87 -17.95 23.98 -14.58
N GLU A 88 -18.90 24.69 -13.97
CA GLU A 88 -18.85 25.07 -12.55
C GLU A 88 -18.89 23.83 -11.65
N GLU A 89 -19.81 22.89 -11.90
CA GLU A 89 -19.88 21.63 -11.15
C GLU A 89 -18.58 20.81 -11.30
N ARG A 90 -18.03 20.74 -12.52
CA ARG A 90 -16.74 20.11 -12.80
C ARG A 90 -15.62 20.75 -11.96
N GLU A 91 -15.56 22.08 -11.90
CA GLU A 91 -14.58 22.80 -11.09
C GLU A 91 -14.75 22.51 -9.60
N GLN A 92 -15.98 22.45 -9.09
CA GLN A 92 -16.24 22.11 -7.70
C GLN A 92 -15.80 20.68 -7.36
N ILE A 93 -16.07 19.71 -8.23
CA ILE A 93 -15.61 18.32 -8.05
C ILE A 93 -14.08 18.29 -7.91
N VAL A 94 -13.35 18.95 -8.83
CA VAL A 94 -11.88 18.98 -8.77
C VAL A 94 -11.38 19.62 -7.48
N ARG A 95 -11.95 20.75 -7.07
CA ARG A 95 -11.55 21.48 -5.85
C ARG A 95 -11.77 20.68 -4.56
N HIS A 96 -12.78 19.81 -4.51
CA HIS A 96 -13.17 19.09 -3.30
C HIS A 96 -12.77 17.61 -3.31
N SER A 97 -12.14 17.09 -4.37
CA SER A 97 -11.79 15.66 -4.48
C SER A 97 -10.61 15.22 -3.61
N CYS A 98 -9.70 16.13 -3.25
CA CYS A 98 -8.50 15.83 -2.47
C CYS A 98 -8.39 16.79 -1.28
N PRO A 99 -9.02 16.47 -0.13
CA PRO A 99 -9.17 17.41 0.98
C PRO A 99 -7.90 17.62 1.82
N GLY A 100 -6.89 16.76 1.68
CA GLY A 100 -5.69 16.78 2.53
C GLY A 100 -4.61 15.81 2.08
N ALA A 101 -3.73 15.43 3.01
CA ALA A 101 -2.60 14.53 2.74
C ALA A 101 -3.02 13.05 2.66
N GLY A 102 -2.21 12.25 1.96
CA GLY A 102 -2.34 10.78 1.90
C GLY A 102 -2.41 10.23 0.47
N ALA A 103 -2.30 8.91 0.34
CA ALA A 103 -2.42 8.24 -0.95
C ALA A 103 -3.89 8.13 -1.40
N CYS A 104 -4.12 7.73 -2.65
CA CYS A 104 -5.48 7.58 -3.22
C CYS A 104 -6.37 6.66 -2.37
N GLY A 105 -7.58 7.11 -2.03
CA GLY A 105 -8.45 6.50 -1.01
C GLY A 105 -9.01 5.09 -1.29
N GLY A 106 -9.18 4.73 -2.56
CA GLY A 106 -9.66 3.41 -2.94
C GLY A 106 -8.57 2.32 -2.86
N MET A 107 -8.95 1.08 -3.13
CA MET A 107 -8.06 -0.08 -3.26
C MET A 107 -7.28 -0.06 -4.59
N TYR A 108 -6.68 1.08 -4.90
CA TYR A 108 -5.70 1.26 -5.98
C TYR A 108 -4.32 0.75 -5.52
N THR A 109 -3.30 0.86 -6.37
CA THR A 109 -1.98 0.31 -6.10
C THR A 109 -1.41 0.71 -4.74
N ALA A 110 -1.64 1.94 -4.28
CA ALA A 110 -1.08 2.40 -3.01
C ALA A 110 -1.62 1.60 -1.81
N ASN A 111 -2.93 1.56 -1.63
CA ASN A 111 -3.56 0.80 -0.55
C ASN A 111 -3.42 -0.72 -0.77
N THR A 112 -3.47 -1.21 -2.02
CA THR A 112 -3.19 -2.62 -2.32
C THR A 112 -1.79 -3.03 -1.86
N MET A 113 -0.76 -2.26 -2.20
CA MET A 113 0.61 -2.57 -1.80
C MET A 113 0.81 -2.39 -0.30
N ALA A 114 0.21 -1.38 0.32
CA ALA A 114 0.28 -1.21 1.77
C ALA A 114 -0.31 -2.44 2.49
N SER A 115 -1.52 -2.88 2.14
CA SER A 115 -2.16 -4.06 2.73
C SER A 115 -1.38 -5.34 2.46
N ALA A 116 -0.86 -5.51 1.23
CA ALA A 116 -0.03 -6.65 0.87
C ALA A 116 1.28 -6.70 1.68
N ILE A 117 1.91 -5.56 1.93
CA ILE A 117 3.18 -5.46 2.67
C ILE A 117 2.95 -5.67 4.18
N GLU A 118 1.81 -5.22 4.71
CA GLU A 118 1.41 -5.56 6.08
C GLU A 118 1.19 -7.08 6.23
N ALA A 119 0.51 -7.71 5.27
CA ALA A 119 0.32 -9.17 5.24
C ALA A 119 1.63 -9.97 5.01
N LEU A 120 2.59 -9.37 4.30
CA LEU A 120 3.95 -9.90 4.13
C LEU A 120 4.75 -9.85 5.45
N GLY A 121 4.32 -9.04 6.43
CA GLY A 121 4.98 -8.87 7.73
C GLY A 121 6.05 -7.78 7.77
N MET A 122 6.14 -6.93 6.75
CA MET A 122 7.19 -5.88 6.66
C MET A 122 6.72 -4.50 7.15
N SER A 123 5.49 -4.42 7.66
CA SER A 123 4.93 -3.25 8.34
C SER A 123 4.29 -3.67 9.66
N LEU A 124 4.22 -2.73 10.61
CA LEU A 124 3.50 -2.97 11.86
C LEU A 124 2.00 -3.11 11.59
N PRO A 125 1.27 -3.89 12.43
CA PRO A 125 -0.18 -3.98 12.31
C PRO A 125 -0.85 -2.60 12.29
N TYR A 126 -1.87 -2.48 11.45
CA TYR A 126 -2.65 -1.28 11.13
C TYR A 126 -1.98 -0.27 10.19
N SER A 127 -0.69 -0.41 9.86
CA SER A 127 0.05 0.56 9.03
C SER A 127 -0.68 0.90 7.73
N ALA A 128 -1.23 -0.11 7.06
CA ALA A 128 -1.91 0.03 5.78
C ALA A 128 -3.29 0.69 5.87
N SER A 129 -3.91 0.68 7.07
CA SER A 129 -5.28 1.16 7.25
C SER A 129 -5.39 2.52 7.93
N ILE A 130 -4.44 2.90 8.79
CA ILE A 130 -4.48 4.20 9.48
C ILE A 130 -4.41 5.34 8.45
N PRO A 131 -5.40 6.26 8.40
CA PRO A 131 -5.38 7.43 7.50
C PRO A 131 -4.18 8.35 7.77
N ALA A 132 -3.74 9.08 6.75
CA ALA A 132 -2.51 9.88 6.82
C ALA A 132 -2.56 10.99 7.90
N GLU A 133 -3.73 11.62 8.07
CA GLU A 133 -3.95 12.69 9.06
C GLU A 133 -4.52 12.18 10.38
N ASP A 134 -4.61 10.86 10.56
CA ASP A 134 -5.02 10.29 11.85
C ASP A 134 -3.87 10.40 12.88
N PRO A 135 -4.12 10.87 14.12
CA PRO A 135 -3.10 10.92 15.17
C PRO A 135 -2.38 9.58 15.41
N ALA A 136 -3.06 8.45 15.20
CA ALA A 136 -2.48 7.12 15.34
C ALA A 136 -1.34 6.86 14.35
N LYS A 137 -1.25 7.61 13.24
CA LYS A 137 -0.14 7.51 12.28
C LYS A 137 1.16 8.04 12.88
N ILE A 138 1.09 9.13 13.63
CA ILE A 138 2.25 9.67 14.36
C ILE A 138 2.65 8.71 15.49
N ASP A 139 1.68 8.13 16.19
CA ASP A 139 1.97 7.11 17.22
C ASP A 139 2.64 5.87 16.62
N GLU A 140 2.25 5.44 15.41
CA GLU A 140 2.92 4.38 14.67
C GLU A 140 4.38 4.73 14.36
N CYS A 141 4.66 5.94 13.88
CA CYS A 141 6.03 6.41 13.63
C CYS A 141 6.90 6.32 14.89
N HIS A 142 6.36 6.64 16.07
CA HIS A 142 7.08 6.46 17.33
C HIS A 142 7.26 4.98 17.71
N ARG A 143 6.27 4.13 17.45
CA ARG A 143 6.38 2.67 17.67
C ARG A 143 7.41 2.00 16.74
N ALA A 144 7.59 2.50 15.53
CA ALA A 144 8.58 2.00 14.57
C ALA A 144 10.00 2.04 15.13
N GLY A 145 10.36 3.06 15.92
CA GLY A 145 11.65 3.16 16.60
C GLY A 145 11.91 2.02 17.58
N ARG A 146 10.89 1.60 18.35
CA ARG A 146 11.01 0.42 19.24
C ARG A 146 11.06 -0.88 18.45
N ALA A 147 10.29 -0.98 17.37
CA ALA A 147 10.26 -2.16 16.53
C ALA A 147 11.61 -2.39 15.83
N ILE A 148 12.23 -1.36 15.25
CA ILE A 148 13.53 -1.51 14.57
C ILE A 148 14.63 -1.90 15.55
N LEU A 149 14.61 -1.36 16.78
CA LEU A 149 15.56 -1.77 17.82
C LEU A 149 15.41 -3.26 18.15
N HIS A 150 14.18 -3.75 18.28
CA HIS A 150 13.92 -5.17 18.50
C HIS A 150 14.42 -6.05 17.34
N LEU A 151 14.21 -5.62 16.09
CA LEU A 151 14.72 -6.34 14.92
C LEU A 151 16.25 -6.37 14.90
N LEU A 152 16.91 -5.28 15.29
CA LEU A 152 18.37 -5.21 15.42
C LEU A 152 18.90 -6.14 16.52
N GLU A 153 18.31 -6.10 17.72
CA GLU A 153 18.69 -6.96 18.85
C GLU A 153 18.56 -8.46 18.54
N LYS A 154 17.56 -8.81 17.73
CA LYS A 154 17.27 -10.19 17.32
C LYS A 154 17.89 -10.58 15.99
N ASP A 155 18.55 -9.64 15.32
CA ASP A 155 19.06 -9.80 13.95
C ASP A 155 18.01 -10.37 12.97
N ILE A 156 16.77 -9.90 13.09
CA ILE A 156 15.66 -10.27 12.20
C ILE A 156 15.72 -9.38 10.96
N LYS A 157 15.91 -10.01 9.79
CA LYS A 157 16.16 -9.33 8.52
C LYS A 157 15.02 -9.55 7.51
N PRO A 158 14.96 -8.75 6.44
CA PRO A 158 13.94 -8.88 5.39
C PRO A 158 13.83 -10.29 4.80
N ARG A 159 14.94 -11.01 4.59
CA ARG A 159 14.90 -12.39 4.07
C ARG A 159 14.35 -13.42 5.07
N ASP A 160 14.36 -13.10 6.37
CA ASP A 160 13.75 -13.95 7.40
C ASP A 160 12.21 -13.77 7.42
N ILE A 161 11.72 -12.60 6.98
CA ILE A 161 10.30 -12.23 7.00
C ILE A 161 9.64 -12.53 5.64
N MET A 162 10.23 -12.04 4.55
CA MET A 162 9.73 -12.11 3.17
C MET A 162 9.92 -13.51 2.58
N THR A 163 9.34 -14.53 3.21
CA THR A 163 9.37 -15.94 2.79
C THR A 163 8.35 -16.24 1.70
N ARG A 164 8.43 -17.43 1.09
CA ARG A 164 7.47 -17.85 0.05
C ARG A 164 6.03 -17.84 0.58
N GLN A 165 5.85 -18.28 1.83
CA GLN A 165 4.57 -18.28 2.53
C GLN A 165 4.09 -16.85 2.81
N ALA A 166 4.99 -15.93 3.17
CA ALA A 166 4.63 -14.53 3.38
C ALA A 166 4.16 -13.86 2.06
N PHE A 167 4.81 -14.16 0.94
CA PHE A 167 4.34 -13.70 -0.37
C PHE A 167 2.97 -14.30 -0.74
N GLU A 168 2.71 -15.55 -0.35
CA GLU A 168 1.39 -16.17 -0.52
C GLU A 168 0.31 -15.47 0.32
N ASN A 169 0.60 -15.13 1.59
CA ASN A 169 -0.28 -14.33 2.43
C ASN A 169 -0.58 -12.96 1.79
N ALA A 170 0.44 -12.30 1.25
CA ALA A 170 0.27 -11.03 0.53
C ALA A 170 -0.65 -11.19 -0.69
N MET A 171 -0.49 -12.25 -1.49
CA MET A 171 -1.39 -12.53 -2.62
C MET A 171 -2.83 -12.79 -2.18
N VAL A 172 -3.02 -13.57 -1.10
CA VAL A 172 -4.35 -13.84 -0.52
C VAL A 172 -5.05 -12.54 -0.15
N VAL A 173 -4.36 -11.63 0.55
CA VAL A 173 -4.93 -10.33 0.93
C VAL A 173 -5.22 -9.45 -0.29
N VAL A 174 -4.35 -9.43 -1.30
CA VAL A 174 -4.60 -8.71 -2.55
C VAL A 174 -5.89 -9.20 -3.21
N ILE A 175 -6.10 -10.51 -3.33
CA ILE A 175 -7.29 -11.06 -3.99
C ILE A 175 -8.55 -10.82 -3.14
N ALA A 176 -8.47 -11.07 -1.83
CA ALA A 176 -9.59 -10.87 -0.91
C ALA A 176 -10.11 -9.42 -0.92
N LEU A 177 -9.20 -8.45 -1.02
CA LEU A 177 -9.51 -7.02 -1.06
C LEU A 177 -9.87 -6.49 -2.46
N GLY A 178 -9.75 -7.29 -3.52
CA GLY A 178 -9.95 -6.81 -4.89
C GLY A 178 -8.87 -5.83 -5.34
N GLY A 179 -7.62 -6.09 -4.93
CA GLY A 179 -6.46 -5.24 -5.15
C GLY A 179 -6.08 -5.01 -6.62
N SER A 180 -5.34 -3.93 -6.85
CA SER A 180 -4.84 -3.56 -8.17
C SER A 180 -3.98 -4.66 -8.81
N THR A 181 -4.16 -4.88 -10.12
CA THR A 181 -3.32 -5.78 -10.93
C THR A 181 -1.84 -5.39 -10.94
N ASN A 182 -1.50 -4.12 -10.64
CA ASN A 182 -0.11 -3.68 -10.47
C ASN A 182 0.62 -4.44 -9.35
N ALA A 183 -0.11 -5.00 -8.37
CA ALA A 183 0.47 -5.82 -7.31
C ALA A 183 1.24 -7.03 -7.86
N VAL A 184 0.83 -7.59 -9.01
CA VAL A 184 1.54 -8.69 -9.69
C VAL A 184 2.97 -8.26 -10.04
N LEU A 185 3.13 -7.11 -10.69
CA LEU A 185 4.44 -6.59 -11.08
C LEU A 185 5.32 -6.29 -9.87
N HIS A 186 4.72 -5.78 -8.80
CA HIS A 186 5.42 -5.33 -7.62
C HIS A 186 5.85 -6.49 -6.71
N LEU A 187 4.96 -7.44 -6.43
CA LEU A 187 5.26 -8.61 -5.62
C LEU A 187 6.29 -9.53 -6.29
N ILE A 188 6.23 -9.70 -7.63
CA ILE A 188 7.28 -10.44 -8.35
C ILE A 188 8.64 -9.74 -8.20
N ALA A 189 8.69 -8.42 -8.38
CA ALA A 189 9.94 -7.66 -8.23
C ALA A 189 10.49 -7.71 -6.80
N MET A 190 9.62 -7.63 -5.79
CA MET A 190 9.99 -7.79 -4.38
C MET A 190 10.46 -9.21 -4.07
N ALA A 191 9.81 -10.25 -4.59
CA ALA A 191 10.24 -11.64 -4.40
C ALA A 191 11.64 -11.87 -4.98
N ARG A 192 11.92 -11.30 -6.16
CA ARG A 192 13.23 -11.37 -6.80
C ARG A 192 14.34 -10.70 -5.99
N SER A 193 14.06 -9.67 -5.19
CA SER A 193 15.09 -9.01 -4.37
C SER A 193 15.55 -9.85 -3.16
N VAL A 194 14.76 -10.86 -2.78
CA VAL A 194 15.05 -11.81 -1.69
C VAL A 194 15.24 -13.24 -2.19
N ASP A 195 15.58 -13.40 -3.48
CA ASP A 195 15.86 -14.69 -4.12
C ASP A 195 14.69 -15.70 -4.10
N ILE A 196 13.45 -15.21 -4.04
CA ILE A 196 12.23 -16.03 -4.13
C ILE A 196 11.71 -16.05 -5.56
N HIS A 197 11.43 -17.26 -6.05
CA HIS A 197 10.73 -17.44 -7.31
C HIS A 197 9.23 -17.27 -7.10
N LEU A 198 8.63 -16.31 -7.81
CA LEU A 198 7.19 -16.05 -7.84
C LEU A 198 6.78 -15.81 -9.30
N THR A 199 5.73 -16.50 -9.74
CA THR A 199 5.30 -16.57 -11.15
C THR A 199 3.85 -16.14 -11.30
N LEU A 200 3.40 -15.92 -12.55
CA LEU A 200 1.99 -15.63 -12.83
C LEU A 200 1.07 -16.81 -12.46
N ASP A 201 1.55 -18.05 -12.60
CA ASP A 201 0.78 -19.24 -12.21
C ASP A 201 0.51 -19.27 -10.71
N ASP A 202 1.42 -18.74 -9.90
CA ASP A 202 1.21 -18.61 -8.45
C ASP A 202 0.04 -17.66 -8.14
N PHE A 203 -0.05 -16.52 -8.84
CA PHE A 203 -1.18 -15.60 -8.69
C PHE A 203 -2.48 -16.24 -9.14
N GLN A 204 -2.47 -16.97 -10.26
CA GLN A 204 -3.66 -17.66 -10.74
C GLN A 204 -4.13 -18.74 -9.75
N ALA A 205 -3.21 -19.51 -9.18
CA ALA A 205 -3.52 -20.55 -8.20
C ALA A 205 -4.15 -19.96 -6.93
N VAL A 206 -3.62 -18.85 -6.40
CA VAL A 206 -4.24 -18.15 -5.26
C VAL A 206 -5.59 -17.54 -5.65
N SER A 207 -5.69 -16.92 -6.83
CA SER A 207 -6.95 -16.31 -7.31
C SER A 207 -8.07 -17.33 -7.47
N ASN A 208 -7.75 -18.58 -7.82
CA ASN A 208 -8.75 -19.64 -7.98
C ASN A 208 -9.35 -20.08 -6.64
N ARG A 209 -8.65 -19.89 -5.52
CA ARG A 209 -9.04 -20.42 -4.20
C ARG A 209 -9.48 -19.35 -3.20
N VAL A 210 -9.18 -18.08 -3.45
CA VAL A 210 -9.51 -16.97 -2.55
C VAL A 210 -10.70 -16.18 -3.11
N PRO A 211 -11.82 -16.04 -2.37
CA PRO A 211 -12.93 -15.22 -2.79
C PRO A 211 -12.60 -13.72 -2.64
N TYR A 212 -13.20 -12.90 -3.50
CA TYR A 212 -13.25 -11.45 -3.35
C TYR A 212 -14.34 -11.09 -2.32
N ILE A 213 -13.96 -10.41 -1.23
CA ILE A 213 -14.85 -10.18 -0.06
C ILE A 213 -15.04 -8.71 0.33
N ALA A 214 -14.23 -7.79 -0.20
CA ALA A 214 -14.25 -6.38 0.24
C ALA A 214 -14.99 -5.46 -0.73
N ASP A 215 -16.10 -4.85 -0.32
CA ASP A 215 -16.87 -3.86 -1.09
C ASP A 215 -16.15 -2.49 -1.16
N LEU A 216 -14.90 -2.48 -1.64
CA LEU A 216 -14.05 -1.29 -1.73
C LEU A 216 -13.90 -0.80 -3.17
N LYS A 217 -13.91 0.52 -3.37
CA LYS A 217 -13.58 1.15 -4.65
C LYS A 217 -12.22 0.65 -5.17
N PRO A 218 -12.06 0.46 -6.49
CA PRO A 218 -12.99 0.84 -7.56
C PRO A 218 -14.12 -0.16 -7.83
N SER A 219 -14.02 -1.40 -7.32
CA SER A 219 -15.01 -2.45 -7.59
C SER A 219 -16.30 -2.26 -6.79
N GLY A 220 -16.15 -1.75 -5.57
CA GLY A 220 -17.21 -1.55 -4.59
C GLY A 220 -17.46 -0.09 -4.22
N LYS A 221 -18.10 0.13 -3.08
CA LYS A 221 -18.57 1.44 -2.63
C LYS A 221 -17.65 2.16 -1.65
N PHE A 222 -17.06 1.41 -0.72
CA PHE A 222 -16.33 1.95 0.43
C PHE A 222 -14.86 2.27 0.08
N VAL A 223 -14.18 3.01 0.95
CA VAL A 223 -12.76 3.38 0.83
C VAL A 223 -11.92 2.83 1.99
N GLN A 224 -10.60 3.00 1.92
CA GLN A 224 -9.67 2.46 2.93
C GLN A 224 -9.94 3.01 4.36
N GLU A 225 -10.46 4.24 4.47
CA GLU A 225 -10.88 4.80 5.77
C GLU A 225 -12.05 4.03 6.38
N ASP A 226 -13.03 3.61 5.57
CA ASP A 226 -14.14 2.78 6.05
C ASP A 226 -13.62 1.43 6.58
N LEU A 227 -12.66 0.82 5.87
CA LEU A 227 -12.01 -0.41 6.33
C LEU A 227 -11.30 -0.19 7.68
N HIS A 228 -10.63 0.95 7.86
CA HIS A 228 -10.00 1.28 9.14
C HIS A 228 -11.03 1.31 10.29
N SER A 229 -12.19 1.95 10.05
CA SER A 229 -13.24 2.12 11.06
C SER A 229 -13.83 0.80 11.60
N ILE A 230 -13.72 -0.30 10.85
CA ILE A 230 -14.26 -1.62 11.22
C ILE A 230 -13.19 -2.63 11.67
N GLY A 231 -11.96 -2.18 11.94
CA GLY A 231 -10.86 -3.02 12.43
C GLY A 231 -9.64 -3.10 11.52
N GLY A 232 -9.64 -2.38 10.39
CA GLY A 232 -8.49 -2.23 9.51
C GLY A 232 -8.00 -3.52 8.85
N THR A 233 -6.80 -3.45 8.30
CA THR A 233 -6.14 -4.60 7.65
C THR A 233 -5.99 -5.80 8.60
N PRO A 234 -5.65 -5.64 9.90
CA PRO A 234 -5.60 -6.76 10.84
C PRO A 234 -6.96 -7.47 11.02
N GLY A 235 -8.08 -6.74 10.99
CA GLY A 235 -9.41 -7.33 11.04
C GLY A 235 -9.69 -8.27 9.87
N VAL A 236 -9.28 -7.87 8.66
CA VAL A 236 -9.39 -8.72 7.45
C VAL A 236 -8.48 -9.94 7.55
N MET A 237 -7.21 -9.74 7.93
CA MET A 237 -6.27 -10.86 8.05
C MET A 237 -6.72 -11.87 9.08
N LYS A 238 -7.29 -11.43 10.21
CA LYS A 238 -7.88 -12.32 11.21
C LYS A 238 -9.01 -13.14 10.62
N TYR A 239 -9.94 -12.51 9.90
CA TYR A 239 -11.06 -13.20 9.25
C TYR A 239 -10.61 -14.23 8.20
N LEU A 240 -9.50 -13.99 7.51
CA LEU A 240 -8.93 -14.91 6.52
C LEU A 240 -8.17 -16.10 7.14
N ILE A 241 -7.77 -16.00 8.41
CA ILE A 241 -7.06 -17.06 9.15
C ILE A 241 -8.05 -18.07 9.77
N GLU A 242 -9.25 -17.63 10.12
CA GLU A 242 -10.35 -18.43 10.69
C GLU A 242 -10.97 -19.40 9.67
#